data_AF-A0A7W8FNM2-F1
#
_entry.id   AF-A0A7W8FNM2-F1
#
_cell.length_a   1.000
_cell.length_b   1.000
_cell.length_c   1.000
_cell.angle_alpha   90.00
_cell.angle_beta   90.00
_cell.angle_gamma   90.00
#
_symmetry.space_group_name_H-M   'P 1'
#
loop_
_entity.id
_entity.type
_entity.pdbx_description
1 polymer ?
#
loop_
_entity_poly.entity_id
_entity_poly.type
_entity_poly.pdbx_seq_one_letter_code
_entity_poly.pdbx_strand_id
1 'polypeptide(L)' 'MTETIGVAELGRTIIFSFDDMIRYHGPGSPAGVAVAFKAMQRAFDLLSPTHDPSVVRSSCAPRFAVLAHGTDSRR' A
#
# COMPACT_ATOMS: atom_id res chain seq x y z
N MET A 1 -13.39 2.99 -9.12
CA MET A 1 -12.17 3.75 -8.80
C MET A 1 -11.00 2.79 -8.91
N THR A 2 -10.00 3.10 -9.73
CA THR A 2 -8.80 2.28 -9.90
C THR A 2 -7.80 2.62 -8.80
N GLU A 3 -7.36 1.65 -8.01
CA GLU A 3 -6.37 1.85 -6.94
C GLU A 3 -5.00 2.17 -7.54
N THR A 4 -4.28 3.13 -6.95
CA THR A 4 -2.93 3.52 -7.36
C THR A 4 -2.01 3.70 -6.16
N ILE A 5 -0.70 3.48 -6.34
CA ILE A 5 0.36 3.69 -5.35
C ILE A 5 1.26 4.82 -5.82
N GLY A 6 1.40 5.87 -5.02
CA GLY A 6 2.36 6.96 -5.27
C GLY A 6 3.66 6.71 -4.51
N VAL A 7 4.79 6.80 -5.21
CA VAL A 7 6.13 6.64 -4.63
C VAL A 7 6.97 7.85 -5.00
N ALA A 8 7.59 8.50 -4.01
CA ALA A 8 8.55 9.57 -4.24
C ALA A 8 9.95 8.97 -4.39
N GLU A 9 10.54 9.12 -5.57
CA GLU A 9 11.86 8.61 -5.93
C GLU A 9 12.69 9.73 -6.56
N LEU A 10 13.85 10.07 -5.98
CA LEU A 10 14.77 11.12 -6.46
C LEU A 10 14.09 12.46 -6.80
N GLY A 11 13.15 12.90 -5.95
CA GLY A 11 12.41 14.15 -6.15
C GLY A 11 11.35 14.09 -7.26
N ARG A 12 11.02 12.89 -7.75
CA ARG A 12 9.94 12.65 -8.72
C ARG A 12 8.90 11.74 -8.10
N THR A 13 7.63 11.96 -8.45
CA THR A 13 6.56 11.06 -8.06
C THR A 13 6.30 10.05 -9.17
N ILE A 14 6.42 8.77 -8.84
CA ILE A 14 6.07 7.64 -9.70
C ILE A 14 4.72 7.12 -9.23
N ILE A 15 3.77 6.95 -10.15
CA ILE A 15 2.45 6.40 -9.87
C ILE A 15 2.38 5.00 -10.46
N PHE A 16 2.09 4.02 -9.62
CA PHE A 16 1.84 2.63 -10.03
C PHE A 16 0.33 2.36 -9.98
N SER A 17 -0.24 1.92 -11.10
CA SER A 17 -1.56 1.30 -11.11
C SER A 17 -1.45 -0.20 -11.34
N PHE A 18 -2.46 -0.96 -10.90
CA PHE A 18 -2.50 -2.40 -11.17
C PHE A 18 -2.47 -2.69 -12.69
N ASP A 19 -3.19 -1.91 -13.50
CA ASP A 19 -3.22 -2.08 -14.96
C ASP A 19 -1.85 -1.82 -15.59
N ASP A 20 -1.12 -0.81 -15.11
CA ASP A 20 0.22 -0.51 -15.62
C ASP A 20 1.20 -1.62 -15.26
N MET A 21 1.08 -2.21 -14.06
CA MET A 21 1.89 -3.35 -13.67
C MET A 21 1.57 -4.61 -14.50
N ILE A 22 0.29 -4.86 -14.82
CA ILE A 22 -0.11 -5.95 -15.73
C ILE A 22 0.45 -5.72 -17.14
N ARG A 23 0.37 -4.50 -17.67
CA ARG A 23 0.92 -4.13 -18.98
C ARG A 23 2.44 -4.30 -19.02
N TYR A 24 3.13 -3.88 -17.97
CA TYR A 24 4.59 -3.92 -17.89
C TYR A 24 5.12 -5.34 -17.71
N HIS A 25 4.55 -6.11 -16.78
CA HIS A 25 4.97 -7.49 -16.51
C HIS A 25 4.58 -8.45 -17.65
N GLY A 26 3.50 -8.15 -18.36
CA GLY A 26 2.92 -9.03 -19.37
C GLY A 26 1.91 -10.03 -18.78
N PRO A 27 1.08 -10.66 -19.63
CA PRO A 27 -0.15 -11.33 -19.23
C PRO A 27 0.03 -12.69 -18.54
N GLY A 28 1.25 -13.21 -18.47
CA GLY A 28 1.50 -14.60 -18.03
C GLY A 28 1.29 -14.87 -16.54
N SER A 29 1.15 -13.85 -15.69
CA SER A 29 1.05 -14.04 -14.23
C SER A 29 0.28 -12.93 -13.50
N PRO A 30 -1.03 -12.72 -13.79
CA PRO A 30 -1.82 -11.66 -13.16
C PRO A 30 -1.96 -11.81 -11.64
N ALA A 31 -1.99 -13.05 -11.14
CA ALA A 31 -2.04 -13.31 -9.70
C ALA A 31 -0.76 -12.83 -8.98
N GLY A 32 0.41 -13.02 -9.59
CA GLY A 32 1.67 -12.52 -9.05
C GLY A 32 1.71 -11.00 -8.99
N VAL A 33 1.21 -10.33 -10.02
CA VAL A 33 1.07 -8.87 -10.05
C VAL A 33 0.14 -8.37 -8.94
N ALA A 34 -0.97 -9.07 -8.67
CA ALA A 34 -1.89 -8.71 -7.60
C ALA A 34 -1.25 -8.82 -6.21
N VAL A 35 -0.49 -9.89 -5.98
CA VAL A 35 0.28 -10.07 -4.74
C VAL A 35 1.32 -8.95 -4.58
N ALA A 36 2.07 -8.63 -5.64
CA ALA A 36 3.07 -7.57 -5.61
C ALA A 36 2.44 -6.19 -5.31
N PHE A 37 1.31 -5.87 -5.93
CA PHE A 37 0.62 -4.59 -5.71
C PHE A 37 0.16 -4.44 -4.25
N LYS A 38 -0.42 -5.48 -3.66
CA LYS A 38 -0.81 -5.46 -2.24
C LYS A 38 0.39 -5.44 -1.28
N ALA A 39 1.47 -6.14 -1.62
CA ALA A 39 2.71 -6.09 -0.85
C ALA A 39 3.32 -4.69 -0.84
N MET A 40 3.33 -3.99 -1.99
CA MET A 40 3.77 -2.60 -2.09
C MET A 40 2.93 -1.65 -1.25
N GLN A 41 1.59 -1.76 -1.31
CA GLN A 41 0.69 -0.95 -0.46
C GLN A 41 1.08 -1.11 1.03
N ARG A 42 1.23 -2.36 1.49
CA ARG A 42 1.58 -2.62 2.89
C ARG A 42 2.99 -2.15 3.25
N ALA A 43 3.97 -2.36 2.37
CA ALA A 43 5.36 -2.00 2.62
C ALA A 43 5.52 -0.49 2.74
N PHE A 44 4.94 0.29 1.84
CA PHE A 44 5.08 1.75 1.89
C PHE A 44 4.36 2.37 3.09
N ASP A 45 3.21 1.84 3.49
CA ASP A 45 2.56 2.25 4.74
C ASP A 45 3.47 2.06 5.98
N LEU A 46 4.29 1.01 5.99
CA LEU A 46 5.21 0.72 7.09
C LEU A 46 6.52 1.52 7.00
N LEU A 47 7.04 1.72 5.79
CA LEU A 47 8.32 2.39 5.55
C LEU A 47 8.21 3.92 5.59
N SER A 48 7.01 4.48 5.37
CA SER A 48 6.75 5.92 5.39
C SER A 48 5.62 6.28 6.36
N PRO A 49 5.84 6.13 7.69
CA PRO A 49 4.81 6.34 8.70
C PRO A 49 4.43 7.82 8.88
N THR A 50 5.26 8.77 8.43
CA THR A 50 4.99 10.19 8.54
C THR A 50 3.89 10.57 7.54
N HIS A 51 2.70 10.82 8.07
CA HIS A 51 1.52 11.11 7.27
C HIS A 51 1.53 12.57 6.76
N ASP A 52 2.40 12.91 5.80
CA ASP A 52 2.32 14.22 5.13
C ASP A 52 1.05 14.27 4.25
N PRO A 53 0.08 15.15 4.53
CA PRO A 53 -1.16 15.27 3.77
C PRO A 53 -0.97 15.93 2.39
N SER A 54 0.22 16.47 2.06
CA SER A 54 0.52 17.03 0.73
C SER A 54 0.95 15.99 -0.31
N VAL A 55 1.20 14.74 0.11
CA VAL A 55 1.51 13.61 -0.77
C VAL A 55 0.23 12.78 -0.98
N VAL A 56 -0.25 12.70 -2.22
CA VAL A 56 -1.45 11.93 -2.60
C VAL A 56 -1.28 10.47 -2.17
N ARG A 57 -2.01 10.08 -1.13
CA ARG A 57 -1.99 8.73 -0.56
C ARG A 57 -2.94 7.81 -1.32
N SER A 58 -2.54 6.56 -1.45
CA SER A 58 -3.44 5.43 -1.68
C SER A 58 -4.43 5.33 -0.52
N SER A 59 -5.55 6.03 -0.60
CA SER A 59 -6.69 5.78 0.27
C SER A 59 -7.34 4.45 -0.12
N CYS A 60 -6.83 3.34 0.42
CA CYS A 60 -7.60 2.12 0.56
C CYS A 60 -7.42 1.65 2.01
N ALA A 61 -8.30 2.12 2.90
CA ALA A 61 -8.31 1.71 4.29
C ALA A 61 -8.60 0.20 4.42
N PRO A 62 -7.73 -0.62 5.05
CA PRO A 62 -8.20 -1.81 5.73
C PRO A 62 -8.52 -1.37 7.16
N ARG A 63 -9.81 -1.17 7.43
CA ARG A 63 -10.30 -0.99 8.80
C ARG A 63 -10.16 -2.33 9.52
N PHE A 64 -8.99 -2.64 10.05
CA PHE A 64 -8.76 -3.79 10.94
C PHE A 64 -8.35 -3.27 12.32
N ALA A 65 -9.36 -3.05 13.17
CA ALA A 65 -9.15 -2.89 14.59
C ALA A 65 -8.90 -4.29 15.19
N VAL A 66 -7.64 -4.63 15.47
CA VAL A 66 -7.37 -5.60 16.52
C VAL A 66 -7.49 -4.85 17.83
N LEU A 67 -8.71 -4.83 18.38
CA LEU A 67 -8.92 -4.65 19.81
C LEU A 67 -8.51 -5.96 20.49
N ALA A 68 -7.23 -6.12 20.78
CA ALA A 68 -6.81 -7.05 21.81
C ALA A 68 -6.84 -6.26 23.12
N HIS A 69 -7.93 -6.43 23.88
CA HIS A 69 -8.02 -5.99 25.26
C HIS A 69 -6.79 -6.49 26.03
N GLY A 70 -5.96 -5.55 26.50
CA GLY A 70 -5.04 -5.84 27.57
C GLY A 70 -5.84 -6.17 28.82
N THR A 71 -5.75 -7.41 29.28
CA THR A 71 -5.99 -7.71 30.69
C THR A 71 -4.66 -7.55 31.42
N ASP A 72 -4.31 -6.31 31.75
CA ASP A 72 -3.37 -6.02 32.84
C ASP A 72 -4.18 -6.08 34.14
N SER A 73 -4.12 -7.25 34.79
CA SER A 73 -4.58 -7.42 36.16
C SER A 73 -3.36 -7.56 37.05
N ARG A 74 -2.84 -6.42 37.53
CA ARG A 74 -1.98 -6.39 38.72
C ARG A 74 -2.77 -6.94 39.92
N ARG A 75 -2.35 -8.09 40.44
CA ARG A 75 -2.28 -8.36 41.87
C ARG A 75 -1.33 -9.50 42.17
#